data_AF-A0A7C0WQI9-F1
#
_entry.id   AF-A0A7C0WQI9-F1
#
_cell.length_a   1.000
_cell.length_b   1.000
_cell.length_c   1.000
_cell.angle_alpha   90.00
_cell.angle_beta   90.00
_cell.angle_gamma   90.00
#
_symmetry.space_group_name_H-M   'P 1'
#
loop_
_entity.id
_entity.type
_entity.pdbx_description
1 polymer ?
#
loop_
_entity_poly.entity_id
_entity_poly.type
_entity_poly.pdbx_seq_one_letter_code
_entity_poly.pdbx_strand_id
1 'polypeptide(L)' 'MNESLQAGAEALITTEKDAVRFPMLERRDIPVFFLRVEIELLSGQENFDQCIARICFRSSRTRGGLRRDRMMVTA' A
#
# COMPACT_ATOMS: atom_id res chain seq x y z
N MET A 1 -25.77 4.94 25.02
CA MET A 1 -25.79 6.23 24.29
C MET A 1 -24.43 6.38 23.63
N ASN A 2 -24.33 6.89 22.40
CA ASN A 2 -23.04 6.98 21.70
C ASN A 2 -22.20 8.10 22.32
N GLU A 3 -21.08 7.74 22.97
CA GLU A 3 -20.18 8.68 23.66
C GLU A 3 -19.52 9.68 22.69
N SER A 4 -19.25 9.25 21.46
CA SER A 4 -18.67 10.13 20.43
C SER A 4 -19.60 11.29 20.09
N LEU A 5 -20.92 11.05 20.02
CA LEU A 5 -21.90 12.11 19.84
C LEU A 5 -21.99 13.04 21.04
N GLN A 6 -21.94 12.49 22.27
CA GLN A 6 -21.94 13.30 23.49
C GLN A 6 -20.70 14.20 23.61
N ALA A 7 -19.56 13.70 23.14
CA ALA A 7 -18.32 14.46 23.07
C ALA A 7 -18.27 15.47 21.91
N GLY A 8 -19.30 15.52 21.05
CA GLY A 8 -19.34 16.41 19.89
C GLY A 8 -18.35 16.02 18.79
N ALA A 9 -17.97 14.74 18.68
CA ALA A 9 -17.07 14.28 17.63
C ALA A 9 -17.75 14.37 16.25
N GLU A 10 -17.04 14.93 15.27
CA GLU A 10 -17.54 15.08 13.90
C GLU A 10 -17.12 13.93 12.98
N ALA A 11 -16.02 13.24 13.30
CA ALA A 11 -15.50 12.13 12.51
C ALA A 11 -14.60 11.20 13.34
N LEU A 12 -14.52 9.95 12.91
CA LEU A 12 -13.48 9.01 13.32
C LEU A 12 -12.42 8.95 12.21
N ILE A 13 -11.17 9.26 12.53
CA ILE A 13 -10.04 9.13 11.61
C ILE A 13 -9.12 8.04 12.13
N THR A 14 -8.72 7.12 11.26
CA THR A 14 -7.81 6.02 11.60
C THR A 14 -6.72 5.82 10.55
N THR A 15 -5.86 4.82 10.75
CA THR A 15 -4.85 4.42 9.76
C THR A 15 -5.43 3.40 8.78
N GLU A 16 -4.87 3.31 7.56
CA GLU A 16 -5.27 2.25 6.61
C GLU A 16 -5.16 0.84 7.21
N LYS A 17 -4.10 0.60 8.01
CA LYS A 17 -3.86 -0.69 8.69
C LYS A 17 -4.98 -1.06 9.67
N ASP A 18 -5.51 -0.10 10.42
CA ASP A 18 -6.62 -0.37 11.35
C ASP A 18 -7.96 -0.40 10.61
N ALA A 19 -8.11 0.38 9.52
CA ALA A 19 -9.31 0.40 8.70
C ALA A 19 -9.62 -0.97 8.05
N VAL A 20 -8.59 -1.71 7.59
CA VAL A 20 -8.79 -3.06 7.00
C VAL A 20 -9.24 -4.12 8.00
N ARG A 21 -9.05 -3.87 9.30
CA ARG A 21 -9.54 -4.73 10.39
C ARG A 21 -10.76 -4.16 11.09
N PHE A 22 -11.27 -3.02 10.60
CA PHE A 22 -12.34 -2.32 11.26
C PHE A 22 -13.64 -3.12 11.14
N PRO A 23 -14.34 -3.41 12.25
CA PRO A 23 -15.54 -4.20 12.22
C PRO A 23 -16.62 -3.50 11.40
N MET A 24 -17.50 -4.29 10.78
CA MET A 24 -18.68 -3.73 10.13
C MET A 24 -19.63 -3.22 11.21
N LEU A 25 -19.67 -1.90 11.37
CA LEU A 25 -20.60 -1.25 12.29
C LEU A 25 -21.98 -1.19 11.65
N GLU A 26 -22.97 -1.84 12.26
CA GLU A 26 -24.39 -1.75 11.83
C GLU A 26 -24.90 -0.32 11.86
N ARG A 27 -24.35 0.51 12.75
CA ARG A 27 -24.70 1.91 12.91
C ARG A 27 -23.44 2.78 13.00
N ARG A 28 -23.38 3.81 12.16
CA ARG A 28 -22.32 4.83 12.15
C ARG A 28 -22.95 6.19 12.34
N ASP A 29 -22.88 6.70 13.56
CA ASP A 29 -23.43 8.02 13.89
C ASP A 29 -22.52 9.17 13.42
N ILE A 30 -21.24 8.87 13.16
CA ILE A 30 -20.25 9.79 12.61
C ILE A 30 -19.54 9.14 11.42
N PRO A 31 -19.10 9.91 10.41
CA PRO A 31 -18.31 9.39 9.31
C PRO A 31 -16.98 8.80 9.79
N VAL A 32 -16.52 7.76 9.10
CA VAL A 32 -15.25 7.07 9.37
C VAL A 32 -14.33 7.21 8.17
N PHE A 33 -13.14 7.74 8.40
CA PHE A 33 -12.10 7.93 7.39
C PHE A 33 -10.82 7.20 7.79
N PHE A 34 -9.96 6.92 6.82
CA PHE A 34 -8.60 6.50 7.07
C PHE A 34 -7.61 7.31 6.26
N LEU A 35 -6.42 7.49 6.81
CA LEU A 35 -5.34 8.20 6.15
C LEU A 35 -4.56 7.24 5.25
N ARG A 36 -4.40 7.64 3.99
CA ARG A 36 -3.52 6.99 3.02
C ARG A 36 -2.28 7.85 2.83
N VAL A 37 -1.12 7.27 3.08
CA VAL A 37 0.17 7.95 2.96
C VAL A 37 0.91 7.36 1.76
N GLU A 38 1.43 8.24 0.92
CA GLU A 38 2.32 7.89 -0.17
C GLU A 38 3.75 8.20 0.25
N ILE A 39 4.66 7.27 -0.01
CA ILE A 39 6.09 7.43 0.28
C ILE A 39 6.86 7.24 -1.01
N GLU A 40 7.84 8.12 -1.24
CA GLU A 40 8.70 8.09 -2.42
C GLU A 40 10.17 8.06 -2.00
N LEU A 41 10.99 7.25 -2.67
CA LEU A 41 12.43 7.29 -2.50
C LEU A 41 13.02 8.46 -3.29
N LEU A 42 13.47 9.50 -2.58
CA LEU A 42 14.11 10.66 -3.21
C LEU A 42 15.45 10.32 -3.89
N SER A 43 16.09 9.21 -3.51
CA SER A 43 17.32 8.72 -4.11
C SER A 43 17.50 7.22 -3.86
N GLY A 44 18.35 6.55 -4.65
CA GLY A 44 18.68 5.14 -4.47
C GLY A 44 17.64 4.15 -5.02
N GLN A 45 16.64 4.63 -5.76
CA GLN A 45 15.61 3.79 -6.38
C GLN A 45 16.21 2.66 -7.24
N GLU A 46 17.20 2.97 -8.07
CA GLU A 46 17.83 1.96 -8.95
C GLU A 46 18.51 0.83 -8.14
N ASN A 47 19.21 1.18 -7.06
CA ASN A 47 19.84 0.18 -6.19
C ASN A 47 18.79 -0.67 -5.48
N PHE A 48 17.68 -0.06 -5.05
CA PHE A 48 16.56 -0.78 -4.46
C PHE A 48 15.96 -1.77 -5.46
N ASP A 49 15.69 -1.34 -6.70
CA ASP A 49 15.13 -2.18 -7.76
C ASP A 49 16.06 -3.35 -8.12
N GLN A 50 17.38 -3.10 -8.22
CA GLN A 50 18.37 -4.16 -8.43
C GLN A 50 18.38 -5.17 -7.28
N CYS A 51 18.25 -4.71 -6.02
CA CYS A 51 18.14 -5.60 -4.86
C CYS A 51 16.88 -6.47 -4.94
N ILE A 52 15.72 -5.86 -5.24
CA ILE A 52 14.45 -6.58 -5.43
C ILE A 52 14.60 -7.63 -6.54
N ALA A 53 15.19 -7.26 -7.68
CA ALA A 53 15.36 -8.17 -8.79
C ALA A 53 16.19 -9.39 -8.43
N ARG A 54 17.28 -9.22 -7.68
CA ARG A 54 18.14 -10.33 -7.26
C ARG A 54 17.47 -11.29 -6.28
N ILE A 55 16.62 -10.79 -5.39
CA ILE A 55 15.95 -11.58 -4.36
C ILE A 55 14.70 -12.27 -4.92
N CYS A 56 13.84 -11.50 -5.58
CA CYS A 56 12.52 -11.94 -5.99
C CYS A 56 12.50 -12.61 -7.38
N PHE A 57 13.44 -12.26 -8.26
CA PHE A 57 13.49 -12.76 -9.63
C PHE A 57 14.81 -13.49 -9.89
N ARG A 58 14.85 -14.79 -9.56
CA ARG A 58 15.95 -15.65 -10.02
C ARG A 58 15.96 -15.65 -11.53
N SER A 59 17.02 -15.12 -12.16
CA SER A 59 17.24 -15.28 -13.60
C SER A 59 17.27 -16.79 -13.88
N SER A 60 16.23 -17.31 -14.53
CA SER A 60 16.29 -18.63 -15.13
C SER A 60 17.42 -18.57 -16.16
N ARG A 61 18.59 -19.11 -15.78
CA ARG A 61 19.74 -19.18 -16.66
C ARG A 61 19.51 -20.30 -17.66
N THR A 62 18.53 -20.12 -18.55
CA THR A 62 18.38 -20.94 -19.75
C THR A 62 19.49 -20.52 -20.70
N ARG A 63 20.45 -21.42 -20.90
CA ARG A 63 21.47 -21.25 -21.93
C ARG A 63 20.76 -21.20 -23.28
N GLY A 64 20.95 -20.10 -24.01
CA GLY A 64 20.70 -20.05 -25.45
C GLY A 64 19.64 -19.04 -25.86
N GLY A 65 20.02 -18.18 -26.81
CA GLY A 65 19.07 -17.54 -27.73
C GLY A 65 18.65 -16.13 -27.36
N LEU A 66 19.31 -15.18 -28.00
CA LEU A 66 18.93 -13.78 -28.13
C LEU A 66 17.43 -13.61 -28.46
N ARG A 67 16.68 -12.86 -27.65
CA ARG A 67 15.58 -11.97 -28.07
C ARG A 67 15.20 -11.05 -26.90
N ARG A 68 15.50 -9.77 -27.08
CA ARG A 68 15.06 -8.68 -26.20
C ARG A 68 13.56 -8.53 -26.36
N ASP A 69 12.77 -9.17 -25.51
CA ASP A 69 11.39 -8.76 -25.31
C ASP A 69 11.31 -7.77 -24.16
N ARG A 70 10.90 -6.57 -24.58
CA ARG A 70 10.53 -5.38 -23.85
C ARG A 70 9.65 -5.72 -22.64
N MET A 71 10.23 -5.81 -21.45
CA MET A 71 9.46 -5.73 -20.21
C MET A 71 9.21 -4.25 -19.91
N MET A 72 8.19 -3.71 -20.57
CA MET A 72 7.59 -2.44 -20.18
C MET A 72 6.80 -2.70 -18.90
N VAL A 73 7.45 -2.51 -17.75
CA VAL A 73 6.73 -2.27 -16.50
C VAL A 73 6.37 -0.79 -16.54
N THR A 74 5.21 -0.47 -17.10
CA THR A 74 4.59 0.83 -16.86
C THR A 74 4.15 0.81 -15.40
N ALA A 75 4.85 1.58 -14.57
CA ALA A 75 4.29 2.13 -13.35
C ALA A 75 3.38 3.32 -13.71
#